data_AF-A0AAD8HH21-F1
#
_entry.id   AF-A0AAD8HH21-F1
#
_cell.length_a   1.000
_cell.length_b   1.000
_cell.length_c   1.000
_cell.angle_alpha   90.00
_cell.angle_beta   90.00
_cell.angle_gamma   90.00
#
_symmetry.space_group_name_H-M   'P 1'
#
loop_
_entity.id
_entity.type
_entity.pdbx_description
1 polymer ?
#
loop_
_entity_poly.entity_id
_entity_poly.type
_entity_poly.pdbx_seq_one_letter_code
_entity_poly.pdbx_strand_id
1 'polypeptide(L)'
;MCSHIRKSFGLELFIEPNWNRLLISKISQLGCCCSDYKYIKENTFIFNLKKLSVESVNKQSYSHNTIYQSKVEVLRKQFPDALIVYADYWNAYGTVIENAHNYGFNELYKVCCGSSGGQYNYDYSGQ
;
A
#
# COMPACT_ATOMS: atom_id res chain seq x y z
N MET A 1 -24.57 20.44 -16.73
CA MET A 1 -25.30 19.17 -16.51
C MET A 1 -24.27 18.10 -16.09
N CYS A 2 -23.98 18.01 -14.80
CA CYS A 2 -23.04 17.01 -14.25
C CYS A 2 -23.62 16.46 -12.94
N SER A 3 -24.92 16.11 -12.97
CA SER A 3 -25.68 15.77 -11.77
C SER A 3 -25.86 14.27 -11.56
N HIS A 4 -25.53 13.40 -12.53
CA HIS A 4 -25.86 11.96 -12.46
C HIS A 4 -24.70 11.03 -12.87
N ILE A 5 -23.47 11.32 -12.43
CA ILE A 5 -22.51 10.22 -12.27
C ILE A 5 -22.89 9.53 -10.97
N ARG A 6 -23.61 8.40 -11.05
CA ARG A 6 -23.61 7.45 -9.93
C ARG A 6 -22.13 7.20 -9.65
N LYS A 7 -21.65 7.52 -8.45
CA LYS A 7 -20.35 7.05 -7.97
C LYS A 7 -20.48 5.54 -7.75
N SER A 8 -20.66 4.77 -8.82
CA SER A 8 -20.58 3.32 -8.75
C SER A 8 -19.17 3.00 -8.30
N PHE A 9 -19.08 2.31 -7.19
CA PHE A 9 -17.81 1.81 -6.73
C PHE A 9 -17.45 0.65 -7.65
N GLY A 10 -16.30 0.70 -8.32
CA GLY A 10 -15.92 -0.33 -9.31
C GLY A 10 -15.94 -1.75 -8.73
N LEU A 11 -15.80 -1.89 -7.40
CA LEU A 11 -15.90 -3.18 -6.71
C LEU A 11 -17.30 -3.81 -6.73
N GLU A 12 -18.37 -3.03 -6.88
CA GLU A 12 -19.74 -3.54 -7.02
C GLU A 12 -19.90 -4.41 -8.29
N LEU A 13 -19.11 -4.12 -9.33
CA LEU A 13 -19.10 -4.88 -10.58
C LEU A 13 -18.53 -6.31 -10.43
N PHE A 14 -17.85 -6.59 -9.33
CA PHE A 14 -17.23 -7.88 -9.07
C PHE A 14 -18.06 -8.78 -8.15
N ILE A 15 -19.24 -8.32 -7.72
CA ILE A 15 -20.15 -9.09 -6.87
C ILE A 15 -21.34 -9.53 -7.72
N GLU A 16 -21.19 -10.72 -8.30
CA GLU A 16 -22.21 -11.40 -9.10
C GLU A 16 -22.67 -12.68 -8.39
N PRO A 17 -23.83 -13.28 -8.73
CA PRO A 17 -24.35 -14.47 -8.05
C PRO A 17 -23.35 -15.64 -7.92
N ASN A 18 -22.40 -15.76 -8.87
CA ASN A 18 -21.37 -16.79 -8.86
C ASN A 18 -20.00 -16.33 -8.33
N TRP A 19 -19.82 -15.03 -8.11
CA TRP A 19 -18.60 -14.40 -7.58
C TRP A 19 -18.94 -13.63 -6.31
N ASN A 20 -19.11 -14.36 -5.21
CA ASN A 20 -19.50 -13.81 -3.91
C ASN A 20 -18.36 -13.76 -2.89
N ARG A 21 -17.11 -13.96 -3.33
CA ARG A 21 -15.92 -13.90 -2.48
C ARG A 21 -14.95 -12.87 -3.03
N LEU A 22 -14.75 -11.79 -2.27
CA LEU A 22 -13.89 -10.69 -2.67
C LEU A 22 -12.81 -10.46 -1.61
N LEU A 23 -11.55 -10.59 -2.02
CA LEU A 23 -10.40 -10.17 -1.23
C LEU A 23 -10.00 -8.77 -1.68
N ILE A 24 -10.18 -7.81 -0.76
CA ILE A 24 -9.79 -6.42 -0.96
C ILE A 24 -8.52 -6.19 -0.15
N SER A 25 -7.49 -5.64 -0.77
CA SER A 25 -6.25 -5.31 -0.07
C SER A 25 -6.19 -3.82 0.25
N LYS A 26 -5.87 -3.50 1.50
CA LYS A 26 -5.45 -2.17 1.90
C LYS A 26 -4.13 -1.83 1.21
N ILE A 27 -3.92 -0.58 0.80
CA ILE A 27 -2.64 -0.15 0.26
C ILE A 27 -1.59 -0.23 1.38
N SER A 28 -0.42 -0.81 1.09
CA SER A 28 0.70 -0.86 2.03
C SER A 28 1.32 0.53 2.25
N GLN A 29 2.35 0.62 3.09
CA GLN A 29 3.04 1.88 3.35
C GLN A 29 3.87 2.29 2.13
N LEU A 30 3.25 2.98 1.16
CA LEU A 30 3.90 3.30 -0.13
C LEU A 30 5.20 4.05 0.04
N GLY A 31 5.33 4.93 1.04
CA GLY A 31 6.57 5.65 1.29
C GLY A 31 7.75 4.77 1.68
N CYS A 32 7.53 3.48 1.92
CA CYS A 32 8.58 2.48 2.14
C CYS A 32 9.01 1.78 0.84
N CYS A 33 8.42 2.11 -0.31
CA CYS A 33 8.85 1.59 -1.60
C CYS A 33 10.24 2.12 -1.94
N CYS A 34 11.11 1.24 -2.45
CA CYS A 34 12.49 1.60 -2.78
C CYS A 34 12.59 2.73 -3.82
N SER A 35 11.59 2.87 -4.70
CA SER A 35 11.49 3.95 -5.68
C SER A 35 11.34 5.34 -5.03
N ASP A 36 10.72 5.41 -3.86
CA ASP A 36 10.44 6.67 -3.18
C ASP A 36 11.67 7.21 -2.44
N TYR A 37 12.70 6.38 -2.26
CA TYR A 37 13.94 6.77 -1.59
C TYR A 37 14.74 7.83 -2.36
N LYS A 38 14.48 8.01 -3.66
CA LYS A 38 15.00 9.15 -4.44
C LYS A 38 14.57 10.51 -3.88
N TYR A 39 13.40 10.57 -3.23
CA TYR A 39 12.87 11.81 -2.65
C TYR A 39 13.39 12.09 -1.24
N ILE A 40 14.16 11.15 -0.67
CA ILE A 40 14.80 11.33 0.63
C ILE A 40 16.05 12.19 0.40
N LYS A 41 15.89 13.51 0.52
CA LYS A 41 17.05 14.43 0.53
C LYS A 41 17.94 14.12 1.73
N GLU A 42 19.25 14.08 1.51
CA GLU A 42 20.33 13.75 2.47
C GLU A 42 20.31 14.51 3.80
N ASN A 43 19.42 15.48 4.01
CA ASN A 43 19.37 16.29 5.23
C ASN A 43 17.95 16.65 5.71
N THR A 44 16.91 15.93 5.29
CA THR A 44 15.59 16.12 5.90
C THR A 44 15.53 15.31 7.18
N PHE A 45 15.27 16.00 8.29
CA PHE A 45 15.11 15.58 9.68
C PHE A 45 14.02 14.48 9.87
N ILE A 46 14.13 13.35 9.18
CA ILE A 46 13.31 12.13 9.32
C ILE A 46 14.27 10.96 9.60
N PHE A 47 15.29 11.19 10.42
CA PHE A 47 15.97 10.13 11.15
C PHE A 47 15.13 9.76 12.36
N ASN A 48 13.96 9.15 12.14
CA ASN A 48 13.42 8.24 13.14
C ASN A 48 14.15 6.92 12.93
N LEU A 49 15.14 6.69 13.80
CA LEU A 49 16.30 5.79 13.75
C LEU A 49 16.10 4.29 13.40
N LYS A 50 15.03 3.84 12.73
CA LYS A 50 14.89 2.42 12.33
C LYS A 50 14.22 2.14 10.98
N LYS A 51 13.70 3.14 10.26
CA LYS A 51 12.93 2.88 9.02
C LYS A 51 13.13 3.94 7.95
N LEU A 52 13.63 3.54 6.77
CA LEU A 52 13.69 4.41 5.60
C LEU A 52 12.29 4.54 4.98
N SER A 53 11.69 5.73 5.06
CA SER A 53 10.34 5.98 4.54
C SER A 53 10.06 7.45 4.24
N VAL A 54 9.26 7.72 3.20
CA VAL A 54 8.74 9.06 2.87
C VAL A 54 7.38 9.30 3.53
N GLU A 55 7.34 10.16 4.56
CA GLU A 55 6.14 10.39 5.38
C GLU A 55 4.94 10.94 4.57
N SER A 56 5.18 11.87 3.65
CA SER A 56 4.12 12.46 2.83
C SER A 56 3.41 11.42 1.93
N VAL A 57 4.14 10.42 1.46
CA VAL A 57 3.60 9.32 0.65
C VAL A 57 2.83 8.32 1.52
N ASN A 58 3.32 8.04 2.74
CA ASN A 58 2.57 7.25 3.72
C ASN A 58 1.25 7.93 4.13
N LYS A 59 1.25 9.26 4.34
CA LYS A 59 0.02 10.02 4.65
C LYS A 59 -1.04 9.88 3.55
N GLN A 60 -0.63 9.89 2.28
CA GLN A 60 -1.54 9.68 1.15
C GLN A 60 -2.17 8.29 1.18
N SER A 61 -1.35 7.27 1.37
CA SER A 61 -1.78 5.87 1.46
C SER A 61 -2.72 5.65 2.66
N TYR A 62 -2.40 6.22 3.81
CA TYR A 62 -3.26 6.17 5.01
C TYR A 62 -4.62 6.82 4.77
N SER A 63 -4.63 8.01 4.15
CA SER A 63 -5.87 8.73 3.81
C SER A 63 -6.73 7.95 2.83
N HIS A 64 -6.12 7.37 1.78
CA HIS A 64 -6.80 6.48 0.84
C HIS A 64 -7.43 5.30 1.58
N ASN A 65 -6.67 4.60 2.41
CA ASN A 65 -7.11 3.43 3.14
C ASN A 65 -8.29 3.72 4.09
N THR A 66 -8.30 4.89 4.72
CA THR A 66 -9.39 5.33 5.60
C THR A 66 -10.70 5.49 4.83
N ILE A 67 -10.65 6.17 3.67
CA ILE A 67 -11.80 6.33 2.78
C ILE A 67 -12.22 4.97 2.22
N TYR A 68 -11.27 4.15 1.80
CA TYR A 68 -11.54 2.86 1.18
C TYR A 68 -12.21 1.89 2.16
N GLN A 69 -11.75 1.85 3.42
CA GLN A 69 -12.38 1.03 4.46
C GLN A 69 -13.85 1.40 4.67
N SER A 70 -14.18 2.70 4.71
CA SER A 70 -15.59 3.13 4.82
C SER A 70 -16.46 2.62 3.65
N LYS A 71 -15.88 2.52 2.45
CA LYS A 71 -16.59 1.99 1.28
C LYS A 71 -16.74 0.48 1.31
N VAL A 72 -15.74 -0.25 1.83
CA VAL A 72 -15.86 -1.68 2.08
C VAL A 72 -17.00 -1.98 3.07
N GLU A 73 -17.17 -1.16 4.10
CA GLU A 73 -18.30 -1.29 5.03
C GLU A 73 -19.66 -1.05 4.35
N VAL A 74 -19.73 -0.14 3.38
CA VAL A 74 -20.95 0.06 2.56
C VAL A 74 -21.23 -1.19 1.72
N LEU A 75 -20.23 -1.76 1.06
CA LEU A 75 -20.39 -2.98 0.27
C LEU A 75 -20.87 -4.17 1.12
N ARG A 76 -20.31 -4.35 2.32
CA ARG A 76 -20.72 -5.42 3.25
C ARG A 76 -22.20 -5.32 3.63
N LYS A 77 -22.72 -4.10 3.74
CA LYS A 77 -24.16 -3.87 4.01
C LYS A 77 -25.01 -4.11 2.77
N GLN A 78 -24.51 -3.79 1.58
CA GLN A 78 -25.23 -3.94 0.33
C GLN A 78 -25.29 -5.41 -0.14
N PHE A 79 -24.27 -6.20 0.17
CA PHE A 79 -24.13 -7.60 -0.22
C PHE A 79 -23.89 -8.49 1.00
N PRO A 80 -24.90 -8.70 1.86
CA PRO A 80 -24.74 -9.44 3.12
C PRO A 80 -24.36 -10.91 2.92
N ASP A 81 -24.71 -11.50 1.76
CA ASP A 81 -24.39 -12.88 1.41
C ASP A 81 -23.00 -13.05 0.77
N ALA A 82 -22.30 -11.93 0.51
CA ALA A 82 -20.95 -11.95 -0.04
C ALA A 82 -19.89 -11.98 1.08
N LEU A 83 -18.89 -12.85 0.94
CA LEU A 83 -17.69 -12.82 1.78
C LEU A 83 -16.74 -11.74 1.27
N ILE A 84 -16.70 -10.61 1.97
CA ILE A 84 -15.81 -9.49 1.66
C ILE A 84 -14.72 -9.39 2.73
N VAL A 85 -13.52 -9.85 2.40
CA VAL A 85 -12.34 -9.81 3.28
C VAL A 85 -11.52 -8.56 2.95
N TYR A 86 -11.14 -7.79 3.98
CA TYR A 86 -10.26 -6.64 3.83
C TYR A 86 -8.91 -6.93 4.49
N ALA A 87 -7.89 -7.19 3.68
CA ALA A 87 -6.55 -7.53 4.15
C ALA A 87 -5.76 -6.27 4.54
N ASP A 88 -5.29 -6.23 5.79
CA ASP A 88 -4.56 -5.09 6.37
C ASP A 88 -3.07 -5.12 6.03
N TYR A 89 -2.74 -5.03 4.73
CA TYR A 89 -1.36 -5.00 4.27
C TYR A 89 -0.58 -3.79 4.77
N TRP A 90 -1.25 -2.70 5.16
CA TRP A 90 -0.60 -1.56 5.78
C TRP A 90 0.13 -1.94 7.08
N ASN A 91 -0.59 -2.62 7.99
CA ASN A 91 -0.02 -3.04 9.27
C ASN A 91 0.84 -4.28 9.11
N ALA A 92 0.42 -5.26 8.30
CA ALA A 92 1.22 -6.47 8.06
C ALA A 92 2.62 -6.12 7.51
N TYR A 93 2.70 -5.22 6.53
CA TYR A 93 3.98 -4.73 6.01
C TYR A 93 4.79 -3.99 7.09
N GLY A 94 4.13 -3.15 7.90
CA GLY A 94 4.75 -2.47 9.05
C GLY A 94 5.45 -3.46 9.99
N THR A 95 4.74 -4.49 10.41
CA THR A 95 5.25 -5.55 11.29
C THR A 95 6.45 -6.28 10.69
N VAL A 96 6.39 -6.62 9.39
CA VAL A 96 7.50 -7.30 8.70
C VAL A 96 8.74 -6.42 8.67
N ILE A 97 8.62 -5.15 8.32
CA ILE A 97 9.78 -4.23 8.27
C ILE A 97 10.35 -3.98 9.67
N GLU A 98 9.50 -3.80 10.69
CA GLU A 98 9.94 -3.57 12.07
C GLU A 98 10.67 -4.77 12.68
N ASN A 99 10.31 -5.98 12.25
CA ASN A 99 10.86 -7.24 12.75
C ASN A 99 11.65 -8.01 11.69
N ALA A 100 12.17 -7.30 10.68
CA ALA A 100 12.75 -7.89 9.47
C ALA A 100 13.81 -8.95 9.77
N HIS A 101 14.73 -8.66 10.69
CA HIS A 101 15.78 -9.58 11.12
C HIS A 101 15.22 -10.86 11.76
N ASN A 102 14.12 -10.77 12.52
CA ASN A 102 13.46 -11.95 13.12
C ASN A 102 12.84 -12.86 12.05
N TYR A 103 12.49 -12.29 10.89
CA TYR A 103 11.98 -13.01 9.73
C TYR A 103 13.08 -13.42 8.72
N GLY A 104 14.36 -13.19 9.04
CA GLY A 104 15.49 -13.57 8.19
C GLY A 104 15.82 -12.55 7.08
N PHE A 105 15.22 -11.36 7.08
CA PHE A 105 15.58 -10.29 6.16
C PHE A 105 16.79 -9.51 6.70
N ASN A 106 17.88 -9.52 5.93
CA ASN A 106 19.10 -8.77 6.26
C ASN A 106 19.24 -7.48 5.45
N GLU A 107 18.59 -7.40 4.29
CA GLU A 107 18.62 -6.25 3.39
C GLU A 107 17.20 -5.73 3.23
N LEU A 108 16.96 -4.51 3.69
CA LEU A 108 15.64 -3.88 3.74
C LEU A 108 15.47 -2.79 2.68
N TYR A 109 16.58 -2.23 2.20
CA TYR A 109 16.56 -0.96 1.48
C TYR A 109 17.12 -1.06 0.07
N LYS A 110 17.78 -2.17 -0.27
CA LYS A 110 18.19 -2.48 -1.64
C LYS A 110 17.15 -3.33 -2.36
N VAL A 111 16.84 -2.96 -3.60
CA VAL A 111 16.03 -3.82 -4.47
C VAL A 111 16.80 -5.06 -4.91
N CYS A 112 16.08 -6.18 -5.02
CA CYS A 112 16.67 -7.48 -5.39
C CYS A 112 17.15 -7.53 -6.86
N CYS A 113 16.46 -6.84 -7.78
CA CYS A 113 16.69 -6.95 -9.23
C CYS A 113 17.00 -5.61 -9.90
N GLY A 114 17.75 -4.73 -9.23
CA GLY A 114 18.21 -3.49 -9.85
C GLY A 114 19.65 -3.58 -10.37
N SER A 115 20.07 -2.57 -11.15
CA SER A 115 21.22 -2.69 -12.05
C SER A 115 22.37 -1.71 -11.81
N SER A 116 22.27 -0.79 -10.83
CA SER A 116 23.19 0.36 -10.73
C SER A 116 24.26 0.27 -9.64
N GLY A 117 24.15 -0.68 -8.70
CA GLY A 117 25.11 -0.81 -7.60
C GLY A 117 25.14 0.38 -6.61
N GLY A 118 24.21 1.33 -6.73
CA GLY A 118 24.05 2.45 -5.79
C GLY A 118 23.52 2.02 -4.41
N GLN A 119 23.40 2.97 -3.47
CA GLN A 119 23.02 2.72 -2.07
C GLN A 119 21.75 1.85 -1.90
N TYR A 120 20.76 2.03 -2.78
CA TYR A 120 19.48 1.30 -2.76
C TYR A 120 19.36 0.26 -3.89
N ASN A 121 20.43 0.04 -4.65
CA ASN A 121 20.46 -0.76 -5.88
C ASN A 121 19.33 -0.45 -6.88
N TYR A 122 18.64 0.70 -6.77
CA TYR A 122 17.46 1.02 -7.56
C TYR A 122 17.84 1.95 -8.70
N ASP A 123 17.36 1.64 -9.90
CA ASP A 123 17.48 2.48 -11.08
C ASP A 123 16.21 2.36 -11.93
N TYR A 124 15.63 3.49 -12.30
CA TYR A 124 14.50 3.54 -13.23
C TYR A 124 14.97 3.56 -14.69
N SER A 125 16.25 3.84 -14.94
CA SER A 125 16.87 3.92 -16.27
C SER A 125 17.32 2.57 -16.84
N GLY A 126 16.56 1.50 -16.58
CA GLY A 126 16.65 0.26 -17.35
C GLY A 126 16.16 0.39 -18.82
N GLN A 127 16.27 1.58 -19.39
CA GLN A 127 16.13 1.95 -20.80
C GLN A 127 17.35 2.78 -21.21
#